data_AF-A0A1H7QTY4-F1
#
_entry.id   AF-A0A1H7QTY4-F1
#
_cell.length_a   1.000
_cell.length_b   1.000
_cell.length_c   1.000
_cell.angle_alpha   90.00
_cell.angle_beta   90.00
_cell.angle_gamma   90.00
#
_symmetry.space_group_name_H-M   'P 1'
#
loop_
_entity.id
_entity.type
_entity.pdbx_description
1 polymer ?
#
loop_
_entity_poly.entity_id
_entity_poly.type
_entity_poly.pdbx_seq_one_letter_code
_entity_poly.pdbx_strand_id
1 'polypeptide(L)'
;MKKKILVVLIIVVIAVVSFTWFRWGPNSWEVQITGTTGDGRDIQYRIESVYAGTSKTLIFRNEDAGFLPPYFKFDSADLQSVARRVKEQCPEVPVVVNGYGWRISFMSMFPNATSIEAPDRCLQAVSRSPDSEPDNP
;
A
#
# COMPACT_ATOMS: atom_id res chain seq x y z
N MET A 1 9.58 36.81 -29.02
CA MET A 1 10.38 36.38 -27.84
C MET A 1 9.52 35.66 -26.79
N LYS A 2 8.41 36.25 -26.31
CA LYS A 2 7.51 35.64 -25.31
C LYS A 2 6.99 34.23 -25.67
N LYS A 3 6.58 33.97 -26.93
CA LYS A 3 6.13 32.64 -27.38
C LYS A 3 7.23 31.56 -27.33
N LYS A 4 8.50 31.89 -27.62
CA LYS A 4 9.61 30.92 -27.55
C LYS A 4 9.94 30.57 -26.09
N ILE A 5 9.92 31.57 -25.20
CA ILE A 5 10.10 31.36 -23.76
C ILE A 5 8.96 30.51 -23.19
N LEU A 6 7.71 30.78 -23.59
CA LEU A 6 6.54 29.98 -23.20
C LEU A 6 6.69 28.50 -23.62
N VAL A 7 7.13 28.23 -24.85
CA VAL A 7 7.34 26.87 -25.36
C VAL A 7 8.42 26.13 -24.55
N VAL A 8 9.55 26.79 -24.25
CA VAL A 8 10.62 26.20 -23.43
C VAL A 8 10.11 25.91 -22.01
N LEU A 9 9.35 26.82 -21.40
CA LEU A 9 8.73 26.60 -20.08
C LEU A 9 7.79 25.40 -20.08
N ILE A 10 6.95 25.25 -21.10
CA ILE A 10 6.03 24.10 -21.22
C ILE A 10 6.81 22.80 -21.33
N ILE A 11 7.87 22.75 -22.15
CA ILE A 11 8.71 21.55 -22.29
C ILE A 11 9.37 21.20 -20.95
N VAL A 12 9.87 22.18 -20.21
CA VAL A 12 10.46 21.96 -18.88
C VAL A 12 9.41 21.43 -17.90
N VAL A 13 8.21 22.01 -17.87
CA VAL A 13 7.12 21.53 -17.01
C VAL A 13 6.73 20.10 -17.35
N ILE A 14 6.58 19.76 -18.64
CA ILE A 14 6.27 18.39 -19.08
C ILE A 14 7.39 17.43 -18.68
N ALA A 15 8.66 17.83 -18.86
CA ALA A 15 9.81 17.01 -18.46
C ALA A 15 9.83 16.78 -16.94
N VAL A 16 9.56 17.81 -16.14
CA VAL A 16 9.45 17.70 -14.68
C VAL A 16 8.31 16.77 -14.29
N VAL A 17 7.10 16.98 -14.82
CA VAL A 17 5.93 16.13 -14.53
C VAL A 17 6.19 14.68 -14.93
N SER A 18 6.76 14.45 -16.11
CA SER A 18 7.09 13.10 -16.59
C SER A 18 8.15 12.43 -15.71
N PHE A 19 9.16 13.19 -15.29
CA PHE A 19 10.17 12.70 -14.35
C PHE A 19 9.55 12.36 -12.99
N THR A 20 8.71 13.24 -12.45
CA THR A 20 7.97 13.00 -11.21
C THR A 20 7.10 11.75 -11.30
N TRP A 21 6.36 11.55 -12.40
CA TRP A 21 5.55 10.36 -12.62
C TRP A 21 6.40 9.10 -12.74
N PHE A 22 7.50 9.12 -13.49
CA PHE A 22 8.41 7.97 -13.56
C PHE A 22 9.03 7.65 -12.19
N ARG A 23 9.30 8.69 -11.40
CA ARG A 23 10.00 8.61 -10.13
C ARG A 23 9.13 8.23 -8.94
N TRP A 24 7.85 8.58 -8.96
CA TRP A 24 6.91 8.40 -7.85
C TRP A 24 5.54 7.88 -8.27
N GLY A 25 5.41 7.47 -9.52
CA GLY A 25 4.17 6.97 -10.08
C GLY A 25 3.73 5.64 -9.45
N PRO A 26 2.55 5.17 -9.91
CA PRO A 26 1.98 3.92 -9.46
C PRO A 26 2.91 2.75 -9.77
N ASN A 27 3.03 1.84 -8.81
CA ASN A 27 3.78 0.60 -8.89
C ASN A 27 2.95 -0.53 -8.27
N SER A 28 3.29 -1.75 -8.66
CA SER A 28 2.70 -2.99 -8.15
C SER A 28 3.82 -3.89 -7.65
N TRP A 29 3.70 -4.40 -6.43
CA TRP A 29 4.68 -5.30 -5.83
C TRP A 29 4.02 -6.61 -5.46
N GLU A 30 4.58 -7.72 -5.93
CA GLU A 30 4.19 -9.06 -5.50
C GLU A 30 4.93 -9.40 -4.19
N VAL A 31 4.15 -9.52 -3.11
CA VAL A 31 4.68 -9.67 -1.75
C VAL A 31 3.84 -10.62 -0.91
N GLN A 32 4.43 -11.22 0.11
CA GLN A 32 3.72 -11.90 1.19
C GLN A 32 3.59 -10.95 2.38
N ILE A 33 2.39 -10.80 2.94
CA ILE A 33 2.15 -9.93 4.10
C ILE A 33 2.50 -10.69 5.37
N THR A 34 3.48 -10.17 6.13
CA THR A 34 3.99 -10.81 7.35
C THR A 34 3.51 -10.12 8.62
N GLY A 35 3.12 -8.84 8.51
CA GLY A 35 2.78 -8.03 9.67
C GLY A 35 1.90 -6.84 9.34
N THR A 36 1.13 -6.43 10.33
CA THR A 36 0.35 -5.19 10.31
C THR A 36 0.47 -4.54 11.68
N THR A 37 0.80 -3.25 11.70
CA THR A 37 0.94 -2.45 12.94
C THR A 37 0.28 -1.09 12.70
N GLY A 38 -0.24 -0.45 13.74
CA GLY A 38 -0.86 0.88 13.64
C GLY A 38 -2.25 0.91 14.25
N ASP A 39 -2.60 2.05 14.84
CA ASP A 39 -3.89 2.31 15.48
C ASP A 39 -4.60 3.54 14.91
N GLY A 40 -3.99 4.19 13.92
CA GLY A 40 -4.51 5.38 13.25
C GLY A 40 -4.53 6.65 14.09
N ARG A 41 -4.15 6.59 15.37
CA ARG A 41 -4.13 7.73 16.30
C ARG A 41 -2.71 8.13 16.64
N ASP A 42 -1.96 7.22 17.26
CA ASP A 42 -0.60 7.45 17.73
C ASP A 42 0.43 6.75 16.83
N ILE A 43 0.01 5.64 16.19
CA ILE A 43 0.86 4.80 15.35
C ILE A 43 0.27 4.73 13.95
N GLN A 44 1.04 5.25 12.99
CA GLN A 44 0.73 5.16 11.57
C GLN A 44 0.54 3.72 11.11
N TYR A 45 -0.39 3.51 10.19
CA TYR A 45 -0.66 2.20 9.61
C TYR A 45 0.54 1.69 8.81
N ARG A 46 1.03 0.51 9.20
CA ARG A 46 2.17 -0.18 8.59
C ARG A 46 1.76 -1.55 8.13
N ILE A 47 2.12 -1.86 6.88
CA ILE A 47 2.02 -3.20 6.31
C ILE A 47 3.45 -3.69 6.08
N GLU A 48 3.81 -4.73 6.79
CA GLU A 48 5.10 -5.40 6.70
C GLU A 48 4.97 -6.56 5.72
N SER A 49 5.88 -6.62 4.76
CA SER A 49 5.83 -7.62 3.71
C SER A 49 7.23 -8.04 3.25
N VAL A 50 7.28 -9.18 2.57
CA VAL A 50 8.49 -9.74 1.95
C VAL A 50 8.19 -9.98 0.48
N TYR A 51 9.11 -9.58 -0.40
CA TYR A 51 9.01 -9.86 -1.84
C TYR A 51 8.90 -11.36 -2.08
N ALA A 52 7.90 -11.77 -2.85
CA ALA A 52 7.63 -13.17 -3.14
C ALA A 52 8.88 -13.87 -3.71
N GLY A 53 9.19 -15.06 -3.17
CA GLY A 53 10.36 -15.84 -3.59
C GLY A 53 11.72 -15.28 -3.15
N THR A 54 11.75 -14.30 -2.24
CA THR A 54 13.01 -13.71 -1.75
C THR A 54 12.98 -13.49 -0.23
N SER A 55 14.09 -13.01 0.34
CA SER A 55 14.17 -12.54 1.73
C SER A 55 14.11 -11.01 1.86
N LYS A 56 13.87 -10.28 0.76
CA LYS A 56 13.88 -8.82 0.76
C LYS A 56 12.57 -8.30 1.35
N THR A 57 12.67 -7.44 2.37
CA THR A 57 11.49 -6.83 2.99
C THR A 57 11.04 -5.57 2.24
N LEU A 58 9.73 -5.35 2.22
CA LEU A 58 9.10 -4.13 1.77
C LEU A 58 8.09 -3.70 2.83
N ILE A 59 8.22 -2.47 3.31
CA ILE A 59 7.34 -1.94 4.34
C ILE A 59 6.57 -0.77 3.73
N PHE A 60 5.25 -0.87 3.76
CA PHE A 60 4.35 0.22 3.40
C PHE A 60 3.96 0.98 4.67
N ARG A 61 3.92 2.31 4.58
CA ARG A 61 3.49 3.16 5.69
C ARG A 61 2.43 4.13 5.19
N ASN A 62 1.19 3.78 5.48
CA ASN A 62 0.02 4.59 5.20
C ASN A 62 -0.27 5.48 6.41
N GLU A 63 -0.66 6.71 6.15
CA GLU A 63 -1.01 7.70 7.16
C GLU A 63 -2.12 8.52 6.56
N ASP A 64 -3.29 8.59 7.17
CA ASP A 64 -4.37 9.37 6.60
C ASP A 64 -3.95 10.85 6.55
N ALA A 65 -3.75 11.36 5.33
CA ALA A 65 -3.41 12.75 5.15
C ALA A 65 -4.69 13.52 5.46
N GLY A 66 -4.63 14.43 6.43
CA GLY A 66 -5.70 15.39 6.64
C GLY A 66 -5.99 16.22 5.39
N PHE A 67 -6.73 17.32 5.51
CA PHE A 67 -7.23 18.10 4.38
C PHE A 67 -6.17 18.81 3.49
N LEU A 68 -4.87 18.56 3.67
CA LEU A 68 -3.80 19.20 2.88
C LEU A 68 -3.39 18.35 1.66
N PRO A 69 -3.39 18.92 0.45
CA PRO A 69 -3.03 18.20 -0.78
C PRO A 69 -1.52 17.88 -0.82
N PRO A 70 -1.06 16.83 -1.55
CA PRO A 70 -1.70 16.25 -2.73
C PRO A 70 -2.05 14.74 -2.65
N TYR A 71 -1.92 14.09 -1.49
CA TYR A 71 -2.09 12.64 -1.39
C TYR A 71 -3.36 12.29 -0.60
N PHE A 72 -4.42 12.00 -1.33
CA PHE A 72 -5.63 11.38 -0.81
C PHE A 72 -5.25 10.04 -0.17
N LYS A 73 -5.26 9.99 1.16
CA LYS A 73 -5.11 8.76 1.93
C LYS A 73 -6.34 8.69 2.82
N PHE A 74 -7.44 8.37 2.18
CA PHE A 74 -8.68 7.96 2.82
C PHE A 74 -8.65 6.43 2.71
N ASP A 75 -9.03 5.72 3.77
CA ASP A 75 -9.10 4.24 3.82
C ASP A 75 -7.82 3.50 4.24
N SER A 76 -6.85 4.15 4.92
CA SER A 76 -5.67 3.43 5.46
C SER A 76 -6.04 2.37 6.50
N ALA A 77 -7.09 2.61 7.29
CA ALA A 77 -7.62 1.67 8.26
C ALA A 77 -8.22 0.42 7.57
N ASP A 78 -8.96 0.62 6.48
CA ASP A 78 -9.56 -0.48 5.72
C ASP A 78 -8.48 -1.32 5.01
N LEU A 79 -7.49 -0.67 4.40
CA LEU A 79 -6.31 -1.33 3.84
C LEU A 79 -5.57 -2.16 4.89
N GLN A 80 -5.39 -1.62 6.10
CA GLN A 80 -4.76 -2.37 7.20
C GLN A 80 -5.62 -3.57 7.60
N SER A 81 -6.94 -3.43 7.65
CA SER A 81 -7.88 -4.53 7.93
C SER A 81 -7.78 -5.64 6.90
N VAL A 82 -7.72 -5.29 5.60
CA VAL A 82 -7.50 -6.24 4.50
C VAL A 82 -6.15 -6.94 4.65
N ALA A 83 -5.07 -6.19 4.90
CA ALA A 83 -3.74 -6.76 5.09
C ALA A 83 -3.70 -7.75 6.26
N ARG A 84 -4.34 -7.42 7.39
CA ARG A 84 -4.42 -8.28 8.56
C ARG A 84 -5.18 -9.56 8.25
N ARG A 85 -6.31 -9.47 7.55
CA ARG A 85 -7.08 -10.64 7.12
C ARG A 85 -6.27 -11.57 6.22
N VAL A 86 -5.60 -11.02 5.21
CA VAL A 86 -4.72 -11.80 4.31
C VAL A 86 -3.65 -12.54 5.12
N LYS A 87 -3.00 -11.85 6.06
CA LYS A 87 -2.01 -12.46 6.96
C LYS A 87 -2.61 -13.61 7.79
N GLU A 88 -3.80 -13.44 8.34
CA GLU A 88 -4.42 -14.43 9.22
C GLU A 88 -4.99 -15.64 8.47
N GLN A 89 -5.65 -15.40 7.32
CA GLN A 89 -6.34 -16.45 6.55
C GLN A 89 -5.43 -17.12 5.51
N CYS A 90 -4.44 -16.40 4.99
CA CYS A 90 -3.61 -16.83 3.87
C CYS A 90 -2.13 -16.41 4.03
N PRO A 91 -1.45 -16.75 5.14
CA PRO A 91 -0.10 -16.27 5.44
C PRO A 91 0.95 -16.61 4.37
N GLU A 92 0.77 -17.73 3.66
CA GLU A 92 1.72 -18.23 2.65
C GLU A 92 1.41 -17.72 1.23
N VAL A 93 0.29 -17.02 1.03
CA VAL A 93 -0.15 -16.63 -0.33
C VAL A 93 0.49 -15.29 -0.71
N PRO A 94 1.22 -15.22 -1.83
CA PRO A 94 1.66 -13.94 -2.37
C PRO A 94 0.46 -13.14 -2.86
N VAL A 95 0.48 -11.84 -2.59
CA VAL A 95 -0.54 -10.87 -2.98
C VAL A 95 0.11 -9.72 -3.74
N VAL A 96 -0.66 -9.03 -4.56
CA VAL A 96 -0.18 -7.83 -5.24
C VAL A 96 -0.60 -6.61 -4.44
N VAL A 97 0.38 -5.86 -3.94
CA VAL A 97 0.15 -4.56 -3.31
C VAL A 97 0.40 -3.49 -4.37
N ASN A 98 -0.63 -2.70 -4.68
CA ASN A 98 -0.48 -1.53 -5.51
C ASN A 98 -0.22 -0.31 -4.64
N GLY A 99 0.53 0.65 -5.16
CA GLY A 99 0.83 1.86 -4.43
C GLY A 99 1.76 2.80 -5.16
N TYR A 100 2.33 3.75 -4.42
CA TYR A 100 3.25 4.74 -4.96
C TYR A 100 4.32 5.11 -3.94
N GLY A 101 5.37 5.77 -4.43
CA GLY A 101 6.50 6.16 -3.60
C GLY A 101 7.61 5.10 -3.54
N TRP A 102 8.77 5.49 -2.98
CA TRP A 102 9.95 4.63 -2.88
C TRP A 102 10.34 4.40 -1.44
N ARG A 103 10.99 3.27 -1.19
CA ARG A 103 11.70 3.02 0.05
C ARG A 103 13.04 3.75 0.02
N ILE A 104 13.18 4.80 0.84
CA ILE A 104 14.45 5.51 1.03
C ILE A 104 14.82 5.44 2.51
N SER A 105 15.74 4.52 2.84
CA SER A 105 16.13 4.18 4.22
C SER A 105 16.63 5.38 5.03
N PHE A 106 17.49 6.21 4.45
CA PHE A 106 18.12 7.32 5.16
C PHE A 106 17.19 8.51 5.43
N MET A 107 16.10 8.68 4.66
CA MET A 107 15.10 9.74 4.88
C MET A 107 13.85 9.23 5.59
N SER A 108 13.87 8.00 6.13
CA SER A 108 12.70 7.36 6.73
C SER A 108 11.45 7.43 5.83
N MET A 109 11.67 7.33 4.51
CA MET A 109 10.61 7.37 3.50
C MET A 109 10.22 5.94 3.13
N PHE A 110 8.91 5.69 3.12
CA PHE A 110 8.30 4.42 2.83
C PHE A 110 7.26 4.61 1.73
N PRO A 111 7.05 3.62 0.84
CA PRO A 111 5.95 3.64 -0.10
C PRO A 111 4.60 3.63 0.63
N ASN A 112 3.56 4.12 -0.05
CA ASN A 112 2.17 4.03 0.39
C ASN A 112 1.46 2.96 -0.42
N ALA A 113 0.69 2.11 0.24
CA ALA A 113 -0.21 1.17 -0.43
C ALA A 113 -1.54 1.87 -0.79
N THR A 114 -2.14 1.51 -1.91
CA THR A 114 -3.45 2.02 -2.36
C THR A 114 -4.47 0.91 -2.52
N SER A 115 -4.04 -0.31 -2.86
CA SER A 115 -4.89 -1.49 -2.90
C SER A 115 -4.08 -2.76 -2.65
N ILE A 116 -4.78 -3.81 -2.20
CA ILE A 116 -4.22 -5.15 -2.01
C ILE A 116 -5.11 -6.11 -2.81
N GLU A 117 -4.53 -6.73 -3.81
CA GLU A 117 -5.17 -7.77 -4.61
C GLU A 117 -4.74 -9.13 -4.07
N ALA A 118 -5.71 -9.86 -3.50
CA ALA A 118 -5.53 -11.19 -2.95
C ALA A 118 -6.63 -12.12 -3.48
N PRO A 119 -6.43 -13.45 -3.46
CA PRO A 119 -7.49 -14.39 -3.82
C PRO A 119 -8.74 -14.18 -2.95
N ASP A 120 -9.94 -14.36 -3.52
CA ASP A 120 -11.21 -14.10 -2.83
C ASP A 120 -11.34 -14.81 -1.48
N ARG A 121 -10.84 -16.05 -1.39
CA ARG A 121 -10.81 -16.84 -0.14
C ARG A 121 -10.06 -16.17 1.01
N CYS A 122 -9.15 -15.25 0.71
CA CYS A 122 -8.34 -14.50 1.67
C CYS A 122 -8.98 -13.15 2.05
N LEU A 123 -10.00 -12.72 1.32
CA LEU A 123 -10.72 -11.46 1.52
C LEU A 123 -12.10 -11.69 2.15
N GLN A 124 -12.71 -12.84 1.88
CA GLN A 124 -14.04 -13.18 2.38
C GLN A 124 -14.02 -13.49 3.89
N ALA A 125 -15.06 -13.06 4.59
CA ALA A 125 -15.32 -13.51 5.95
C ALA A 125 -15.66 -15.00 5.92
N VAL A 126 -15.10 -15.78 6.85
CA VAL A 126 -15.47 -17.19 7.00
C VAL A 126 -16.94 -17.24 7.40
N SER A 127 -17.79 -17.80 6.55
CA SER A 127 -19.16 -18.14 6.93
C SER A 127 -19.07 -19.32 7.91
N ARG A 128 -19.50 -19.11 9.16
CA ARG A 128 -19.66 -20.21 10.12
C ARG A 128 -20.61 -21.25 9.49
N SER A 129 -20.11 -22.46 9.26
CA SER A 129 -20.98 -23.58 8.87
C SER A 129 -21.99 -23.82 10.00
N PRO A 130 -23.30 -23.96 9.71
CA PRO A 130 -24.33 -24.17 10.74
C PRO A 130 -24.12 -25.45 11.58
N ASP A 131 -23.24 -26.35 11.14
CA ASP A 131 -22.94 -27.63 11.79
C ASP A 131 -21.84 -27.57 12.86
N SER A 132 -21.24 -26.41 13.15
CA SER A 132 -20.31 -26.27 14.28
C SER A 132 -21.10 -26.07 15.58
N GLU A 133 -21.65 -27.15 16.12
CA GLU A 133 -22.19 -27.20 17.47
C GLU A 133 -21.08 -26.78 18.46
N PRO A 134 -21.33 -25.91 19.45
CA PRO A 134 -20.31 -25.58 20.42
C PRO A 134 -20.01 -26.85 21.23
N ASP A 135 -18.77 -27.32 21.20
CA ASP A 135 -18.28 -28.28 22.20
C ASP A 135 -18.57 -27.68 23.58
N ASN A 136 -19.59 -28.25 24.21
CA ASN A 136 -20.06 -27.84 25.53
C ASN A 136 -19.09 -28.47 26.54
N PRO A 137 -18.46 -27.69 27.44
CA PRO A 137 -17.54 -28.23 28.45
C PRO A 137 -18.22 -29.19 29.43
#